data_AF-A0A0J1H577-F1
#
_entry.id   AF-A0A0J1H577-F1
#
_cell.length_a   1.000
_cell.length_b   1.000
_cell.length_c   1.000
_cell.angle_alpha   90.00
_cell.angle_beta   90.00
_cell.angle_gamma   90.00
#
_symmetry.space_group_name_H-M   'P 1'
#
loop_
_entity.id
_entity.type
_entity.pdbx_description
1 polymer ?
#
loop_
_entity_poly.entity_id
_entity_poly.type
_entity_poly.pdbx_seq_one_letter_code
_entity_poly.pdbx_strand_id
1 'polypeptide(L)'
;MKQVKVIDSQTLDFSVRGDSPGMAYVARALSPEVSPNIGVGFARWEGAEVSWTVLYDEVVFVIEGCFELTANGEIHKVYPGQMLWIPEGTELVYGGHALFGYVVHPGNWKELHSIQ
;
A
#
# COMPACT_ATOMS: atom_id res chain seq x y z
N MET A 1 -23.70 15.77 -5.98
CA MET A 1 -23.73 15.52 -4.52
C MET A 1 -22.45 14.78 -4.14
N LYS A 2 -21.81 15.08 -3.00
CA LYS A 2 -20.65 14.31 -2.54
C LYS A 2 -21.13 12.93 -2.08
N GLN A 3 -20.51 11.85 -2.58
CA GLN A 3 -20.90 10.47 -2.27
C GLN A 3 -19.96 9.88 -1.22
N VAL A 4 -20.52 9.28 -0.17
CA VAL A 4 -19.79 8.45 0.80
C VAL A 4 -19.82 7.01 0.32
N LYS A 5 -18.69 6.30 0.41
CA LYS A 5 -18.55 4.90 -0.03
C LYS A 5 -18.04 4.03 1.12
N VAL A 6 -18.68 2.89 1.33
CA VAL A 6 -18.13 1.78 2.12
C VAL A 6 -17.47 0.82 1.14
N ILE A 7 -16.28 0.33 1.49
CA ILE A 7 -15.51 -0.57 0.65
C ILE A 7 -15.13 -1.78 1.47
N ASP A 8 -15.50 -2.95 0.98
CA ASP A 8 -15.11 -4.23 1.55
C ASP A 8 -13.96 -4.80 0.72
N SER A 9 -12.81 -5.06 1.35
CA SER A 9 -11.65 -5.62 0.67
C SER A 9 -11.96 -6.96 -0.01
N GLN A 10 -12.94 -7.72 0.50
CA GLN A 10 -13.34 -9.01 -0.10
C GLN A 10 -13.99 -8.86 -1.48
N THR A 11 -14.43 -7.64 -1.83
CA THR A 11 -15.09 -7.35 -3.11
C THR A 11 -14.16 -6.75 -4.16
N LEU A 12 -12.88 -6.53 -3.81
CA LEU A 12 -11.91 -5.90 -4.70
C LEU A 12 -11.14 -6.93 -5.52
N ASP A 13 -10.82 -6.55 -6.76
CA ASP A 13 -9.91 -7.30 -7.62
C ASP A 13 -8.46 -6.97 -7.26
N PHE A 14 -7.76 -7.98 -6.75
CA PHE A 14 -6.35 -7.90 -6.39
C PHE A 14 -5.46 -8.19 -7.58
N SER A 15 -4.59 -7.23 -7.92
CA SER A 15 -3.58 -7.37 -8.97
C SER A 15 -2.24 -7.83 -8.39
N VAL A 16 -1.53 -8.71 -9.10
CA VAL A 16 -0.21 -9.20 -8.69
C VAL A 16 0.81 -8.06 -8.76
N ARG A 17 1.62 -7.91 -7.71
CA ARG A 17 2.67 -6.89 -7.58
C ARG A 17 4.07 -7.48 -7.48
N GLY A 18 4.21 -8.74 -7.04
CA GLY A 18 5.46 -9.49 -7.00
C GLY A 18 5.17 -10.99 -6.87
N ASP A 19 6.04 -11.83 -7.43
CA ASP A 19 5.82 -13.29 -7.57
C ASP A 19 7.04 -14.17 -7.19
N SER A 20 8.14 -13.56 -6.75
CA SER A 20 9.33 -14.25 -6.22
C SER A 20 10.06 -13.36 -5.20
N PRO A 21 10.45 -13.84 -4.01
CA PRO A 21 10.37 -15.22 -3.48
C PRO A 21 8.98 -15.66 -2.98
N GLY A 22 7.98 -14.78 -3.00
CA GLY A 22 6.60 -15.05 -2.62
C GLY A 22 5.64 -14.18 -3.41
N MET A 23 4.36 -14.13 -3.00
CA MET A 23 3.33 -13.38 -3.72
C MET A 23 2.97 -12.07 -3.01
N ALA A 24 2.75 -11.02 -3.79
CA ALA A 24 2.21 -9.75 -3.33
C ALA A 24 1.05 -9.34 -4.22
N TYR A 25 0.01 -8.80 -3.59
CA TYR A 25 -1.20 -8.38 -4.27
C TYR A 25 -1.64 -7.00 -3.80
N VAL A 26 -2.12 -6.16 -4.72
CA VAL A 26 -2.61 -4.81 -4.44
C VAL A 26 -3.95 -4.59 -5.14
N ALA A 27 -4.90 -4.01 -4.41
CA ALA A 27 -6.18 -3.58 -4.92
C ALA A 27 -6.42 -2.09 -4.60
N ARG A 28 -6.60 -1.27 -5.64
CA ARG A 28 -7.00 0.13 -5.47
C ARG A 28 -8.49 0.19 -5.17
N ALA A 29 -8.84 0.74 -4.01
CA ALA A 29 -10.21 0.80 -3.52
C ALA A 29 -11.00 1.97 -4.12
N LEU A 30 -10.34 3.11 -4.38
CA LEU A 30 -10.94 4.27 -5.05
C LEU A 30 -10.12 4.65 -6.29
N SER A 31 -10.81 4.90 -7.40
CA SER A 31 -10.17 5.43 -8.60
C SER A 31 -9.82 6.92 -8.43
N PRO A 32 -8.84 7.47 -9.18
CA PRO A 32 -8.49 8.89 -9.11
C PRO A 32 -9.66 9.84 -9.42
N GLU A 33 -10.60 9.41 -10.26
CA GLU A 33 -11.81 10.20 -10.59
C GLU A 33 -12.75 10.33 -9.39
N VAL A 34 -12.74 9.33 -8.49
CA VAL A 34 -13.54 9.33 -7.27
C VAL A 34 -12.80 10.05 -6.13
N SER A 35 -11.48 9.82 -6.00
CA SER A 35 -10.65 10.42 -4.97
C SER A 35 -9.33 10.94 -5.57
N PRO A 36 -9.29 12.21 -6.03
CA PRO A 36 -8.10 12.76 -6.67
C PRO A 36 -7.00 13.13 -5.66
N ASN A 37 -7.37 13.44 -4.42
CA ASN A 37 -6.42 13.95 -3.42
C ASN A 37 -5.66 12.83 -2.71
N ILE A 38 -6.32 11.71 -2.43
CA ILE A 38 -5.71 10.57 -1.74
C ILE A 38 -5.98 9.29 -2.51
N GLY A 39 -4.98 8.41 -2.56
CA GLY A 39 -5.15 7.05 -3.03
C GLY A 39 -5.42 6.16 -1.83
N VAL A 40 -6.40 5.26 -1.94
CA VAL A 40 -6.71 4.29 -0.88
C VAL A 40 -6.83 2.91 -1.49
N GLY A 41 -6.43 1.90 -0.73
CA GLY A 41 -6.50 0.52 -1.20
C GLY A 41 -6.17 -0.49 -0.11
N PHE A 42 -6.14 -1.74 -0.53
CA PHE A 42 -5.75 -2.87 0.29
C PHE A 42 -4.62 -3.63 -0.40
N ALA A 43 -3.80 -4.30 0.39
CA ALA A 43 -2.72 -5.12 -0.09
C ALA A 43 -2.61 -6.39 0.75
N ARG A 44 -2.21 -7.47 0.09
CA ARG A 44 -1.93 -8.76 0.73
C ARG A 44 -0.53 -9.22 0.34
N TRP A 45 0.31 -9.40 1.35
CA TRP A 45 1.64 -9.96 1.21
C TRP A 45 1.64 -11.40 1.70
N GLU A 46 2.25 -12.28 0.90
CA GLU A 46 2.41 -13.71 1.15
C GLU A 46 3.88 -14.09 0.93
N GLY A 47 4.78 -13.41 1.65
CA GLY A 47 6.21 -13.69 1.63
C GLY A 47 6.98 -13.07 0.46
N ALA A 48 6.34 -12.24 -0.36
CA ALA A 48 7.04 -11.46 -1.39
C ALA A 48 7.93 -10.39 -0.75
N GLU A 49 9.06 -10.11 -1.41
CA GLU A 49 9.90 -8.94 -1.14
C GLU A 49 9.84 -8.01 -2.35
N VAL A 50 9.41 -6.77 -2.16
CA VAL A 50 9.22 -5.81 -3.25
C VAL A 50 9.98 -4.52 -2.96
N SER A 51 11.07 -4.30 -3.68
CA SER A 51 11.84 -3.05 -3.61
C SER A 51 11.12 -1.91 -4.33
N TRP A 52 11.06 -0.75 -3.69
CA TRP A 52 10.38 0.43 -4.23
C TRP A 52 10.96 1.72 -3.63
N THR A 53 10.88 2.81 -4.39
CA THR A 53 11.09 4.16 -3.87
C THR A 53 9.72 4.85 -3.87
N VAL A 54 9.19 5.17 -2.70
CA VAL A 54 7.87 5.82 -2.62
C VAL A 54 7.93 7.24 -3.16
N LEU A 55 6.95 7.59 -4.00
CA LEU A 55 6.85 8.91 -4.65
C LEU A 55 5.68 9.73 -4.08
N TYR A 56 5.32 9.42 -2.83
CA TYR A 56 4.18 9.92 -2.09
C TYR A 56 4.41 9.62 -0.61
N ASP A 57 3.73 10.35 0.27
CA ASP A 57 3.53 9.91 1.64
C ASP A 57 2.60 8.69 1.65
N GLU A 58 2.93 7.68 2.45
CA GLU A 58 2.12 6.48 2.63
C GLU A 58 1.85 6.21 4.10
N VAL A 59 0.62 5.83 4.43
CA VAL A 59 0.25 5.25 5.72
C VAL A 59 -0.32 3.87 5.51
N VAL A 60 0.22 2.88 6.23
CA VAL A 60 -0.22 1.48 6.22
C VAL A 60 -0.90 1.15 7.55
N PHE A 61 -2.07 0.54 7.49
CA PHE A 61 -2.83 0.03 8.63
C PHE A 61 -2.94 -1.50 8.52
N VAL A 62 -2.31 -2.22 9.45
CA VAL A 62 -2.31 -3.69 9.41
C VAL A 62 -3.61 -4.23 9.99
N ILE A 63 -4.23 -5.15 9.24
CA ILE A 63 -5.50 -5.79 9.58
C ILE A 63 -5.23 -7.21 10.08
N GLU A 64 -4.38 -7.97 9.37
CA GLU A 64 -4.00 -9.34 9.72
C GLU A 64 -2.50 -9.57 9.49
N GLY A 65 -1.90 -10.49 10.25
CA GLY A 65 -0.53 -10.95 10.03
C GLY A 65 0.56 -9.98 10.52
N CYS A 66 1.70 -9.95 9.83
CA CYS A 66 2.84 -9.08 10.14
C CYS A 66 3.38 -8.50 8.84
N PHE A 67 3.19 -7.19 8.68
CA PHE A 67 3.80 -6.44 7.59
C PHE A 67 5.23 -6.07 7.99
N GLU A 68 6.17 -6.30 7.09
CA GLU A 68 7.57 -5.98 7.30
C GLU A 68 8.01 -4.92 6.29
N LEU A 69 8.76 -3.92 6.75
CA LEU A 69 9.37 -2.90 5.91
C LEU A 69 10.84 -2.78 6.26
N THR A 70 11.72 -2.93 5.28
CA THR A 70 13.14 -2.57 5.44
C THR A 70 13.38 -1.19 4.84
N ALA A 71 13.84 -0.23 5.64
CA ALA A 71 14.19 1.11 5.19
C ALA A 71 15.29 1.69 6.09
N ASN A 72 16.19 2.50 5.54
CA ASN A 72 17.26 3.17 6.30
C ASN A 72 18.13 2.22 7.15
N GLY A 73 18.32 0.97 6.70
CA GLY A 73 19.08 -0.05 7.42
C GLY A 73 18.36 -0.69 8.61
N GLU A 74 17.09 -0.36 8.83
CA GLU A 74 16.25 -0.92 9.88
C GLU A 74 15.11 -1.78 9.30
N ILE A 75 14.69 -2.80 10.06
CA ILE A 75 13.50 -3.61 9.76
C ILE A 75 12.40 -3.21 10.73
N HIS A 76 11.31 -2.70 10.19
CA HIS A 76 10.09 -2.38 10.93
C HIS A 76 9.09 -3.52 10.78
N LYS A 77 8.57 -4.01 11.92
CA LYS A 77 7.50 -5.01 11.96
C LYS A 77 6.22 -4.37 12.48
N VAL A 78 5.14 -4.52 11.74
CA VAL A 78 3.86 -3.85 11.99
C VAL A 78 2.77 -4.91 12.11
N TYR A 79 2.09 -4.91 13.25
CA TYR A 79 1.09 -5.90 13.64
C TYR A 79 -0.32 -5.30 13.65
N PRO A 80 -1.38 -6.12 13.74
CA PRO A 80 -2.76 -5.63 13.75
C PRO A 80 -3.00 -4.61 14.86
N GLY A 81 -3.68 -3.52 14.51
CA GLY A 81 -3.91 -2.37 15.40
C GLY A 81 -2.76 -1.36 15.45
N GLN A 82 -1.66 -1.60 14.72
CA GLN A 82 -0.58 -0.65 14.52
C GLN A 82 -0.67 -0.01 13.12
N MET A 83 0.01 1.13 12.98
CA MET A 83 0.19 1.78 11.69
C MET A 83 1.65 2.13 11.44
N LEU A 84 2.02 2.21 10.17
CA LEU A 84 3.32 2.70 9.71
C LEU A 84 3.11 3.91 8.82
N TRP A 85 3.91 4.95 9.01
CA TRP A 85 3.99 6.08 8.10
C TRP A 85 5.35 6.08 7.42
N ILE A 86 5.33 6.28 6.10
CA ILE A 86 6.50 6.27 5.22
C ILE A 86 6.50 7.61 4.47
N PRO A 87 7.54 8.45 4.63
CA PRO A 87 7.61 9.72 3.93
C PRO A 87 8.01 9.54 2.45
N GLU A 88 7.54 10.46 1.60
CA GLU A 88 7.93 10.54 0.18
C GLU A 88 9.46 10.52 0.00
N GLY A 89 9.93 9.81 -1.02
CA GLY A 89 11.35 9.67 -1.35
C GLY A 89 12.06 8.54 -0.61
N THR A 90 11.38 7.80 0.26
CA THR A 90 11.98 6.68 0.98
C THR A 90 12.24 5.50 0.05
N GLU A 91 13.50 5.04 -0.02
CA GLU A 91 13.86 3.74 -0.59
C GLU A 91 13.62 2.64 0.44
N LEU A 92 12.93 1.59 0.02
CA LEU A 92 12.47 0.54 0.92
C LEU A 92 12.29 -0.82 0.24
N VAL A 93 12.11 -1.84 1.07
CA VAL A 93 11.65 -3.17 0.65
C VAL A 93 10.43 -3.56 1.49
N TYR A 94 9.30 -3.78 0.82
CA TYR A 94 8.08 -4.32 1.44
C TYR A 94 8.17 -5.84 1.57
N GLY A 95 7.73 -6.39 2.70
CA GLY A 95 7.80 -7.81 3.00
C GLY A 95 6.73 -8.32 3.97
N GLY A 96 6.88 -9.58 4.37
CA GLY A 96 6.07 -10.22 5.41
C GLY A 96 4.88 -11.04 4.88
N HIS A 97 3.98 -11.36 5.81
CA HIS A 97 2.74 -12.11 5.56
C HIS A 97 1.59 -11.37 6.23
N ALA A 98 0.86 -10.54 5.47
CA ALA A 98 -0.12 -9.62 6.05
C ALA A 98 -1.24 -9.23 5.08
N LEU A 99 -2.38 -8.87 5.66
CA LEU A 99 -3.43 -8.07 5.02
C LEU A 99 -3.40 -6.67 5.64
N PHE A 100 -3.35 -5.64 4.80
CA PHE A 100 -3.32 -4.26 5.28
C PHE A 100 -4.05 -3.31 4.33
N GLY A 101 -4.57 -2.22 4.90
CA GLY A 101 -5.06 -1.07 4.16
C GLY A 101 -3.95 -0.03 4.03
N TYR A 102 -3.97 0.76 2.95
CA TYR A 102 -3.04 1.86 2.76
C TYR A 102 -3.76 3.14 2.32
N VAL A 103 -3.15 4.28 2.68
CA VAL A 103 -3.52 5.62 2.21
C VAL A 103 -2.27 6.29 1.67
N VAL A 104 -2.35 6.88 0.48
CA VAL A 104 -1.25 7.63 -0.12
C VAL A 104 -1.67 9.05 -0.45
N HIS A 105 -0.74 9.99 -0.32
CA HIS A 105 -0.91 11.36 -0.76
C HIS A 105 0.35 11.87 -1.48
N PRO A 106 0.23 12.50 -2.66
CA PRO A 106 -1.00 12.76 -3.40
C PRO A 106 -1.56 11.49 -4.09
N GLY A 107 -2.89 11.38 -4.20
CA GLY A 107 -3.56 10.21 -4.80
C GLY A 107 -3.26 10.02 -6.29
N ASN A 108 -2.98 11.12 -6.99
CA ASN A 108 -2.59 11.20 -8.39
C ASN A 108 -1.06 11.25 -8.61
N TRP A 109 -0.26 10.75 -7.66
CA TRP A 109 1.21 10.70 -7.77
C TRP A 109 1.72 10.17 -9.12
N LYS A 110 1.04 9.19 -9.72
CA LYS A 110 1.38 8.67 -11.05
C LYS A 110 1.39 9.76 -12.12
N GLU A 111 0.35 10.59 -12.16
CA GLU A 111 0.24 11.69 -13.11
C GLU A 111 1.30 12.76 -12.86
N LEU A 112 1.52 13.09 -11.58
CA LEU A 112 2.51 14.09 -11.17
C LEU A 112 3.94 13.70 -11.54
N HIS A 113 4.25 12.40 -11.48
CA HIS A 113 5.55 11.85 -11.83
C HIS A 113 5.63 11.31 -13.27
N SER A 114 4.59 11.53 -14.10
CA SER A 114 4.52 11.06 -15.49
C SER A 114 4.70 9.54 -15.67
N ILE A 115 4.18 8.75 -14.73
CA ILE A 115 4.20 7.28 -14.72
C ILE A 115 2.85 6.75 -15.19
N GLN A 116 2.84 5.88 -16.21
CA GLN A 116 1.63 5.19 -16.69
C GLN A 116 1.20 4.05 -15.74
#